data_AF-A0A4R4Q4M5-F1
#
_entry.id   AF-A0A4R4Q4M5-F1
#
_cell.length_a   1.000
_cell.length_b   1.000
_cell.length_c   1.000
_cell.angle_alpha   90.00
_cell.angle_beta   90.00
_cell.angle_gamma   90.00
#
_symmetry.space_group_name_H-M   'P 1'
#
loop_
_entity.id
_entity.type
_entity.pdbx_description
1 polymer ?
#
loop_
_entity_poly.entity_id
_entity_poly.type
_entity_poly.pdbx_seq_one_letter_code
_entity_poly.pdbx_strand_id
1 'polypeptide(L)'
;MTVEPAGLLQGESGGPLYDAPMATVKPVRLEDARKNLGNLVDEAERDGVHFPMSKYGRTKAVVVPIEDYRRYRKLDGDPTDL
;
A
#
# COMPACT_ATOMS: atom_id res chain seq x y z
N MET A 1 -51.67 -23.01 -4.92
CA MET A 1 -50.51 -23.23 -4.03
C MET A 1 -49.32 -22.61 -4.72
N THR A 2 -48.86 -21.48 -4.21
CA THR A 2 -47.76 -20.67 -4.76
C THR A 2 -46.69 -20.63 -3.68
N VAL A 3 -45.49 -21.11 -3.97
CA VAL A 3 -44.36 -21.13 -3.04
C VAL A 3 -43.59 -19.83 -3.18
N GLU A 4 -43.56 -19.03 -2.11
CA GLU A 4 -42.68 -17.85 -1.97
C GLU A 4 -41.27 -18.32 -1.58
N PRO A 5 -40.19 -17.74 -2.13
CA PRO A 5 -38.86 -18.00 -1.61
C PRO A 5 -38.64 -17.18 -0.33
N ALA A 6 -38.33 -17.90 0.75
CA ALA A 6 -37.98 -17.36 2.05
C ALA A 6 -36.85 -16.33 1.94
N GLY A 7 -37.12 -15.13 2.46
CA GLY A 7 -36.16 -14.06 2.59
C GLY A 7 -35.03 -14.41 3.56
N LEU A 8 -33.84 -13.90 3.20
CA LEU A 8 -32.85 -13.27 4.07
C LEU A 8 -32.60 -13.95 5.43
N LEU A 9 -31.66 -14.89 5.44
CA LEU A 9 -30.88 -15.17 6.65
C LEU A 9 -29.90 -14.01 6.87
N GLN A 10 -30.32 -13.05 7.69
CA GLN A 10 -29.41 -12.23 8.48
C GLN A 10 -28.75 -13.13 9.52
N GLY A 11 -27.41 -13.21 9.45
CA GLY A 11 -26.57 -13.96 10.38
C GLY A 11 -25.13 -13.44 10.30
N GLU A 12 -24.90 -12.36 11.06
CA GLU A 12 -23.70 -12.15 11.88
C GLU A 12 -22.33 -11.87 11.22
N SER A 13 -21.96 -10.60 11.34
CA SER A 13 -20.65 -10.12 11.84
C SER A 13 -19.39 -10.74 11.23
N GLY A 14 -19.08 -10.31 10.01
CA GLY A 14 -17.69 -10.15 9.56
C GLY A 14 -17.45 -8.68 9.29
N GLY A 15 -17.15 -7.88 10.32
CA GLY A 15 -16.59 -6.55 10.10
C GLY A 15 -15.36 -6.68 9.19
N PRO A 16 -15.07 -5.72 8.30
CA PRO A 16 -13.92 -5.82 7.42
C PRO A 16 -12.65 -5.96 8.28
N LEU A 17 -12.08 -7.17 8.32
CA LEU A 17 -10.79 -7.48 8.94
C LEU A 17 -9.62 -6.74 8.27
N TYR A 18 -9.90 -5.89 7.27
CA TYR A 18 -8.95 -5.24 6.39
C TYR A 18 -9.30 -3.77 6.14
N ASP A 19 -9.77 -3.02 7.14
CA ASP A 19 -9.75 -1.55 7.10
C ASP A 19 -8.39 -0.99 7.61
N ALA A 20 -7.28 -1.62 7.20
CA ALA A 20 -6.03 -0.90 7.18
C ALA A 20 -6.07 -0.02 5.93
N PRO A 21 -5.90 1.31 6.02
CA PRO A 21 -5.85 2.14 4.82
C PRO A 21 -4.71 1.60 3.95
N MET A 22 -5.05 0.96 2.83
CA MET A 22 -4.04 0.46 1.92
C MET A 22 -3.22 1.65 1.45
N ALA A 23 -1.90 1.57 1.63
CA ALA A 23 -0.99 2.63 1.21
C ALA A 23 -1.25 2.97 -0.26
N THR A 24 -1.40 4.25 -0.57
CA THR A 24 -1.66 4.68 -1.94
C THR A 24 -0.38 4.49 -2.76
N VAL A 25 -0.44 3.72 -3.85
CA VAL A 25 0.74 3.41 -4.67
C VAL A 25 0.67 4.13 -6.02
N LYS A 26 1.72 4.89 -6.36
CA LYS A 26 1.86 5.59 -7.65
C LYS A 26 3.17 5.21 -8.35
N PRO A 27 3.14 4.33 -9.38
CA PRO A 27 4.35 3.93 -10.08
C PRO A 27 4.93 5.07 -10.91
N VAL A 28 6.25 5.20 -10.90
CA VAL A 28 7.00 6.23 -11.65
C VAL A 28 8.18 5.62 -12.39
N ARG A 29 8.57 6.21 -13.51
CA ARG A 29 9.80 5.83 -14.22
C ARG A 29 11.00 6.40 -13.47
N LEU A 30 12.09 5.63 -13.43
CA LEU A 30 13.30 6.04 -12.71
C LEU A 30 13.91 7.34 -13.28
N GLU A 31 13.77 7.57 -14.59
CA GLU A 31 14.22 8.78 -15.27
C GLU A 31 13.46 10.03 -14.79
N ASP A 32 12.16 9.90 -14.56
CA ASP A 32 11.30 11.00 -14.10
C ASP A 32 11.50 11.25 -12.60
N ALA A 33 11.68 10.17 -11.82
CA ALA A 33 11.99 10.26 -10.41
C ALA A 33 13.33 10.97 -10.13
N ARG A 34 14.35 10.75 -10.97
CA ARG A 34 15.64 11.46 -10.85
C ARG A 34 15.51 12.98 -10.95
N LYS A 35 14.57 13.46 -11.77
CA LYS A 35 14.34 14.90 -11.99
C LYS A 35 13.48 15.52 -10.90
N ASN A 36 12.63 14.71 -10.25
CA ASN A 36 11.59 15.18 -9.34
C ASN A 36 11.70 14.57 -7.94
N LEU A 37 12.88 14.10 -7.53
CA LEU A 37 13.03 13.31 -6.30
C LEU A 37 12.54 14.06 -5.06
N GLY A 38 12.86 15.35 -4.94
CA GLY A 38 12.38 16.19 -3.82
C GLY A 38 10.85 16.18 -3.71
N ASN A 39 10.16 16.48 -4.81
CA ASN A 39 8.69 16.48 -4.86
C ASN A 39 8.09 15.11 -4.49
N LEU A 40 8.72 14.01 -4.93
CA LEU A 40 8.26 12.66 -4.60
C LEU A 40 8.44 12.34 -3.11
N VAL A 41 9.51 12.82 -2.48
CA VAL A 41 9.73 12.67 -1.04
C VAL A 41 8.70 13.48 -0.26
N ASP A 42 8.49 14.74 -0.64
CA ASP A 42 7.51 15.62 0.02
C ASP A 42 6.08 15.08 -0.12
N GLU A 43 5.70 14.58 -1.31
CA GLU A 43 4.39 13.96 -1.54
C GLU A 43 4.25 12.64 -0.76
N ALA A 44 5.30 11.83 -0.70
CA ALA A 44 5.28 10.59 0.08
C ALA A 44 5.04 10.90 1.57
N GLU A 45 5.79 11.84 2.13
CA GLU A 45 5.66 12.23 3.55
C GLU A 45 4.30 12.85 3.86
N ARG A 46 3.82 13.78 3.03
CA ARG A 46 2.57 14.50 3.26
C ARG A 46 1.34 13.62 3.07
N ASP A 47 1.31 12.86 1.99
CA ASP A 47 0.10 12.16 1.53
C ASP A 47 0.14 10.64 1.81
N GLY A 48 1.24 10.14 2.38
CA GLY A 48 1.42 8.70 2.66
C GLY A 48 1.55 7.86 1.39
N VAL A 49 1.98 8.46 0.28
CA VAL A 49 2.04 7.80 -1.03
C VAL A 49 3.35 7.04 -1.20
N HIS A 50 3.26 5.85 -1.79
CA HIS A 50 4.39 4.99 -2.10
C HIS A 50 4.69 5.05 -3.59
N PHE A 51 5.94 5.34 -3.95
CA PHE A 51 6.36 5.52 -5.33
C PHE A 51 7.34 4.42 -5.78
N PRO A 52 6.86 3.29 -6.33
CA PRO A 52 7.74 2.30 -6.93
C PRO A 52 8.35 2.86 -8.22
N MET A 53 9.68 2.95 -8.23
CA MET A 53 10.48 3.44 -9.34
C MET A 53 10.91 2.30 -10.24
N SER A 54 10.51 2.35 -11.51
CA SER A 54 10.79 1.28 -12.47
C SER A 54 11.67 1.73 -13.63
N LYS A 55 12.53 0.83 -14.11
CA LYS A 55 13.37 1.01 -15.31
C LYS A 55 13.50 -0.31 -16.06
N TYR A 56 13.37 -0.27 -17.38
CA TYR A 56 13.36 -1.46 -18.25
C TYR A 56 12.36 -2.53 -17.80
N GLY A 57 11.14 -2.10 -17.45
CA GLY A 57 10.06 -3.00 -17.01
C GLY A 57 10.26 -3.65 -15.64
N ARG A 58 11.27 -3.25 -14.86
CA ARG A 58 11.52 -3.78 -13.51
C ARG A 58 11.55 -2.67 -12.48
N THR A 59 10.88 -2.88 -11.35
CA THR A 59 11.03 -2.02 -10.17
C THR A 59 12.45 -2.13 -9.64
N LYS A 60 13.06 -0.98 -9.37
CA LYS A 60 14.45 -0.86 -8.90
C LYS A 60 14.53 -0.36 -7.48
N ALA A 61 13.59 0.47 -7.08
CA ALA A 61 13.53 1.08 -5.76
C ALA A 61 12.10 1.57 -5.50
N VAL A 62 11.82 1.93 -4.26
CA VAL A 62 10.57 2.53 -3.83
C VAL A 62 10.88 3.69 -2.91
N VAL A 63 10.14 4.79 -3.06
CA VAL A 63 10.11 5.88 -2.06
C VAL A 63 8.86 5.68 -1.22
N VAL A 64 9.04 5.65 0.11
CA VAL A 64 7.97 5.47 1.09
C VAL A 64 8.22 6.42 2.27
N PRO A 65 7.17 6.76 3.05
CA PRO A 65 7.35 7.43 4.34
C PRO A 65 8.29 6.63 5.25
N ILE A 66 9.17 7.33 5.98
CA ILE A 66 10.14 6.68 6.87
C ILE A 66 9.45 5.88 7.99
N GLU A 67 8.30 6.36 8.48
CA GLU A 67 7.53 5.69 9.52
C GLU A 67 6.92 4.38 9.02
N ASP A 68 6.45 4.35 7.77
CA ASP A 68 5.97 3.13 7.12
C ASP A 68 7.09 2.12 6.99
N TYR A 69 8.25 2.53 6.48
CA TYR A 69 9.42 1.64 6.40
C TYR A 69 9.80 1.04 7.76
N ARG A 70 9.84 1.86 8.81
CA ARG A 70 10.12 1.40 10.19
C ARG A 70 9.06 0.44 10.70
N ARG A 71 7.79 0.70 10.42
CA ARG A 71 6.67 -0.15 10.83
C ARG A 71 6.74 -1.51 10.14
N TYR A 72 6.95 -1.55 8.82
CA TYR A 72 7.09 -2.79 8.07
C TYR A 72 8.30 -3.60 8.54
N ARG A 73 9.46 -2.95 8.76
CA ARG A 73 10.66 -3.62 9.28
C ARG A 73 10.44 -4.26 10.65
N LYS A 74 9.67 -3.62 11.53
CA LYS A 74 9.33 -4.18 12.85
C LYS A 74 8.39 -5.40 12.74
N LEU A 75 7.53 -5.43 11.73
CA LEU A 75 6.57 -6.51 11.52
C LEU A 75 7.23 -7.75 10.88
N ASP A 76 8.14 -7.55 9.92
CA ASP A 76 8.81 -8.64 9.21
C ASP A 76 10.00 -9.23 9.98
N GLY A 77 10.44 -8.59 11.07
CA GLY A 77 11.73 -8.87 11.70
C GLY A 77 12.88 -8.37 10.83
N ASP A 78 14.02 -8.02 11.44
CA ASP A 78 15.15 -7.47 10.71
C ASP A 78 16.00 -8.61 10.08
N PRO A 79 15.99 -8.82 8.75
CA PRO A 79 16.79 -9.88 8.13
C PRO A 79 18.29 -9.55 8.11
N THR A 80 18.69 -8.34 8.53
CA THR A 80 20.11 -7.92 8.66
C THR A 80 20.65 -8.05 10.08
N ASP A 81 19.84 -8.52 11.02
CA ASP A 81 20.21 -8.73 12.44
C ASP A 81 20.65 -10.19 12.70
N LEU A 82 21.43 -10.76 11.77
CA LEU A 82 22.07 -12.09 11.84
C LEU A 82 23.60 -11.99 11.70
#